data_AF-A0A926AP79-F1
#
_entry.id   AF-A0A926AP79-F1
#
_cell.length_a   1.000
_cell.length_b   1.000
_cell.length_c   1.000
_cell.angle_alpha   90.00
_cell.angle_beta   90.00
_cell.angle_gamma   90.00
#
_symmetry.space_group_name_H-M   'P 1'
#
loop_
_entity.id
_entity.type
_entity.pdbx_description
1 polymer ?
#
loop_
_entity_poly.entity_id
_entity_poly.type
_entity_poly.pdbx_seq_one_letter_code
_entity_poly.pdbx_strand_id
1 'polypeptide(L)'
;TEKLDGSSVTYFVKDGEFGVCSRNLELLESAENSLWKVAKDLKIEEKLKSLYGNFAIQGEIIGEGIQGNLYKLRGQSVHFFNVFDIDKYTFLGFIPFQETMKKLGLQTVPIVETDFLLSNEIQALVEKSKAKSVLNPNVWREGIVIRTLIEKQDTELGRVSFKAINPEFLLKYE
;
A
#
# COMPACT_ATOMS: atom_id res chain seq x y z
N THR A 1 0.50 9.83 0.00
CA THR A 1 0.85 8.94 -1.14
C THR A 1 -0.31 8.85 -2.09
N GLU A 2 -0.09 8.39 -3.32
CA GLU A 2 -1.19 8.07 -4.23
C GLU A 2 -1.96 6.87 -3.68
N LYS A 3 -3.30 6.94 -3.73
CA LYS A 3 -4.15 5.77 -3.50
C LYS A 3 -4.27 5.02 -4.81
N LEU A 4 -3.75 3.79 -4.85
CA LEU A 4 -3.86 2.92 -6.01
C LEU A 4 -5.18 2.15 -5.98
N ASP A 5 -5.78 1.97 -7.15
CA ASP A 5 -6.97 1.16 -7.38
C ASP A 5 -6.55 -0.26 -7.73
N GLY A 6 -6.63 -1.14 -6.74
CA GLY A 6 -6.20 -2.53 -6.85
C GLY A 6 -6.87 -3.40 -5.80
N SER A 7 -6.14 -4.40 -5.32
CA SER A 7 -6.58 -5.20 -4.18
C SER A 7 -5.53 -5.19 -3.08
N SER A 8 -5.97 -5.08 -1.83
CA SER A 8 -5.08 -5.07 -0.68
C SER A 8 -4.50 -6.47 -0.45
N VAL A 9 -3.19 -6.51 -0.19
CA VAL A 9 -2.45 -7.71 0.18
C VAL A 9 -1.57 -7.44 1.39
N THR A 10 -1.49 -8.42 2.27
CA THR A 10 -0.51 -8.44 3.36
C THR A 10 0.37 -9.68 3.23
N TYR A 11 1.67 -9.50 3.32
CA TYR A 11 2.63 -10.61 3.47
C TYR A 11 3.25 -10.50 4.85
N PHE A 12 3.34 -11.59 5.59
CA PHE A 12 3.91 -11.57 6.93
C PHE A 12 4.87 -12.73 7.18
N VAL A 13 5.81 -12.50 8.08
CA VAL A 13 6.55 -13.56 8.77
C VAL A 13 6.27 -13.43 10.26
N LYS A 14 5.83 -14.51 10.89
CA LYS A 14 5.63 -14.59 12.34
C LYS A 14 6.16 -15.93 12.84
N ASP A 15 7.09 -15.89 13.78
CA ASP A 15 7.73 -17.06 14.39
C ASP A 15 8.36 -18.01 13.35
N GLY A 16 8.88 -17.44 12.26
CA GLY A 16 9.49 -18.18 11.14
C GLY A 16 8.51 -18.63 10.05
N GLU A 17 7.21 -18.58 10.32
CA GLU A 17 6.16 -18.94 9.37
C GLU A 17 5.79 -17.77 8.47
N PHE A 18 5.72 -18.03 7.16
CA PHE A 18 5.34 -17.04 6.16
C PHE A 18 3.87 -17.21 5.75
N GLY A 19 3.14 -16.10 5.67
CA GLY A 19 1.75 -16.12 5.24
C GLY A 19 1.39 -14.98 4.30
N VAL A 20 0.34 -15.21 3.51
CA VAL A 20 -0.21 -14.27 2.53
C VAL A 20 -1.69 -14.06 2.82
N CYS A 21 -2.08 -12.80 3.04
CA CYS A 21 -3.46 -12.43 3.29
C CYS A 21 -4.00 -11.55 2.17
N SER A 22 -5.23 -11.82 1.78
CA SER A 22 -6.11 -10.81 1.18
C SER A 22 -6.51 -9.76 2.22
N ARG A 23 -7.41 -8.85 1.85
CA ARG A 23 -7.99 -7.88 2.79
C ARG A 23 -8.63 -8.52 4.03
N ASN A 24 -9.25 -9.70 3.88
CA ASN A 24 -10.12 -10.27 4.93
C ASN A 24 -9.66 -11.66 5.42
N LEU A 25 -8.85 -12.37 4.64
CA LEU A 25 -8.55 -13.78 4.88
C LEU A 25 -7.07 -14.05 4.59
N GLU A 26 -6.45 -14.86 5.44
CA GLU A 26 -5.24 -15.59 5.11
C GLU A 26 -5.55 -16.65 4.05
N LEU A 27 -4.67 -16.77 3.06
CA LEU A 27 -4.88 -17.60 1.88
C LEU A 27 -3.94 -18.81 1.92
N LEU A 28 -4.50 -19.99 1.65
CA LEU A 28 -3.69 -21.18 1.40
C LEU A 28 -2.81 -20.97 0.16
N GLU A 29 -1.60 -21.52 0.22
CA GLU A 29 -0.64 -21.45 -0.88
C GLU A 29 -1.23 -22.08 -2.15
N SER A 30 -1.18 -21.33 -3.25
CA SER A 30 -1.65 -21.81 -4.55
C SER A 30 -0.91 -21.10 -5.68
N ALA A 31 -0.53 -21.85 -6.72
CA ALA A 31 0.08 -21.32 -7.93
C ALA A 31 -0.89 -20.48 -8.77
N GLU A 32 -2.19 -20.71 -8.62
CA GLU A 32 -3.25 -20.01 -9.36
C GLU A 32 -3.66 -18.69 -8.69
N ASN A 33 -3.32 -18.51 -7.41
CA ASN A 33 -3.66 -17.29 -6.68
C ASN A 33 -2.66 -16.17 -7.00
N SER A 34 -3.16 -15.05 -7.51
CA SER A 34 -2.33 -13.89 -7.89
C SER A 34 -1.45 -13.36 -6.75
N LEU A 35 -1.93 -13.36 -5.50
CA LEU A 35 -1.15 -12.84 -4.37
C LEU A 35 0.05 -13.75 -4.06
N TRP A 36 -0.16 -15.06 -4.06
CA TRP A 36 0.91 -16.05 -3.88
C TRP A 36 1.89 -16.07 -5.05
N LYS A 37 1.40 -15.94 -6.29
CA LYS A 37 2.26 -15.85 -7.47
C LYS A 37 3.22 -14.65 -7.37
N VAL A 38 2.68 -13.46 -7.07
CA VAL A 38 3.52 -12.26 -6.93
C VAL A 38 4.45 -12.37 -5.72
N ALA A 39 4.03 -13.01 -4.63
CA ALA A 39 4.90 -13.28 -3.48
C ALA A 39 6.15 -14.09 -3.88
N LYS A 40 5.96 -15.13 -4.72
CA LYS A 40 7.03 -15.97 -5.24
C LYS A 40 7.92 -15.22 -6.23
N ASP A 41 7.32 -14.55 -7.21
CA ASP A 41 8.05 -13.79 -8.24
C ASP A 41 8.94 -12.70 -7.64
N LEU A 42 8.46 -12.03 -6.59
CA LEU A 42 9.21 -10.98 -5.89
C LEU A 42 10.07 -11.50 -4.73
N LYS A 43 10.07 -12.81 -4.45
CA LYS A 43 10.78 -13.46 -3.34
C LYS A 43 10.49 -12.81 -1.99
N ILE A 44 9.21 -12.54 -1.72
CA ILE A 44 8.77 -11.79 -0.53
C ILE A 44 9.11 -12.53 0.76
N GLU A 45 8.96 -13.85 0.80
CA GLU A 45 9.28 -14.66 1.97
C GLU A 45 10.76 -14.51 2.37
N GLU A 46 11.68 -14.75 1.43
CA GLU A 46 13.13 -14.62 1.64
C GLU A 46 13.49 -13.21 2.14
N LYS A 47 12.89 -12.19 1.51
CA LYS A 47 13.09 -10.78 1.86
C LYS A 47 12.60 -10.47 3.28
N LEU A 48 11.40 -10.89 3.66
CA LEU A 48 10.88 -10.67 5.02
C LEU A 48 11.70 -11.43 6.06
N LYS A 49 12.06 -12.69 5.79
CA LYS A 49 12.92 -13.48 6.70
C LYS A 49 14.29 -12.84 6.91
N SER A 50 14.82 -12.11 5.93
CA SER A 50 16.08 -11.34 6.06
C SER A 50 16.04 -10.16 7.04
N LEU A 51 14.85 -9.79 7.53
CA LEU A 51 14.69 -8.77 8.58
C LEU A 51 14.93 -9.32 9.99
N TYR A 52 15.00 -10.65 10.17
CA TYR A 52 15.22 -11.33 11.44
C TYR A 52 14.25 -10.89 12.55
N GLY A 53 12.94 -10.90 12.26
CA GLY A 53 11.89 -10.59 13.23
C GLY A 53 10.49 -10.81 12.69
N ASN A 54 9.47 -10.52 13.50
CA ASN A 54 8.08 -10.70 13.12
C ASN A 54 7.51 -9.42 12.48
N PHE A 55 7.37 -9.45 11.15
CA PHE A 55 6.94 -8.30 10.38
C PHE A 55 5.84 -8.67 9.39
N ALA A 56 4.91 -7.74 9.18
CA ALA A 56 3.99 -7.76 8.07
C ALA A 56 4.21 -6.55 7.15
N ILE A 57 4.19 -6.75 5.85
CA ILE A 57 4.19 -5.66 4.85
C ILE A 57 2.86 -5.66 4.14
N GLN A 58 2.27 -4.47 3.99
CA GLN A 58 0.99 -4.29 3.31
C GLN A 58 1.20 -3.47 2.05
N GLY A 59 0.54 -3.90 0.98
CA GLY A 59 0.60 -3.24 -0.31
C GLY A 59 -0.68 -3.40 -1.10
N GLU A 60 -0.70 -2.73 -2.24
CA GLU A 60 -1.78 -2.84 -3.21
C GLU A 60 -1.26 -3.64 -4.40
N ILE A 61 -1.90 -4.78 -4.70
CA ILE A 61 -1.65 -5.50 -5.95
C ILE A 61 -2.42 -4.81 -7.09
N ILE A 62 -1.76 -4.57 -8.20
CA ILE A 62 -2.31 -3.93 -9.40
C ILE A 62 -1.80 -4.67 -10.65
N GLY A 63 -2.50 -4.46 -11.78
CA GLY A 63 -2.08 -4.98 -13.08
C GLY A 63 -3.16 -5.81 -13.77
N GLU A 64 -2.75 -6.69 -14.67
CA GLU A 64 -3.67 -7.51 -15.47
C GLU A 64 -4.59 -8.36 -14.58
N GLY A 65 -5.89 -8.34 -14.90
CA GLY A 65 -6.93 -9.07 -14.16
C GLY A 65 -7.35 -8.44 -12.82
N ILE A 66 -6.80 -7.28 -12.44
CA ILE A 66 -7.12 -6.61 -11.17
C ILE A 66 -7.70 -5.22 -11.47
N GLN A 67 -8.92 -4.93 -10.98
CA GLN A 67 -9.57 -3.62 -11.08
C GLN A 67 -9.49 -2.99 -12.49
N GLY A 68 -9.76 -3.81 -13.52
CA GLY A 68 -9.73 -3.36 -14.92
C GLY A 68 -8.34 -2.98 -15.47
N ASN A 69 -7.25 -3.25 -14.75
CA ASN A 69 -5.88 -2.86 -15.10
C ASN A 69 -5.78 -1.37 -15.49
N LEU A 70 -6.33 -0.50 -14.64
CA LEU A 70 -6.38 0.95 -14.83
C LEU A 70 -5.03 1.56 -15.26
N TYR A 71 -3.93 1.01 -14.72
CA TYR A 71 -2.57 1.49 -14.95
C TYR A 71 -1.90 0.91 -16.20
N LYS A 72 -2.57 0.01 -16.94
CA LYS A 72 -2.08 -0.65 -18.16
C LYS A 72 -0.72 -1.32 -17.97
N LEU A 73 -0.51 -1.95 -16.82
CA LEU A 73 0.70 -2.70 -16.54
C LEU A 73 0.66 -4.05 -17.27
N ARG A 74 1.83 -4.55 -17.67
CA ARG A 74 1.98 -5.94 -18.12
C ARG A 74 2.26 -6.80 -16.89
N GLY A 75 1.53 -7.90 -16.73
CA GLY A 75 1.58 -8.71 -15.52
C GLY A 75 0.98 -8.01 -14.30
N GLN A 76 1.36 -8.50 -13.12
CA GLN A 76 0.87 -8.02 -11.83
C GLN A 76 2.06 -7.59 -10.97
N SER A 77 1.89 -6.52 -10.20
CA SER A 77 2.90 -6.02 -9.25
C SER A 77 2.24 -5.61 -7.94
N VAL A 78 3.03 -5.53 -6.88
CA VAL A 78 2.59 -4.99 -5.58
C VAL A 78 3.35 -3.72 -5.28
N HIS A 79 2.60 -2.69 -4.88
CA HIS A 79 3.13 -1.42 -4.41
C HIS A 79 2.85 -1.29 -2.91
N PHE A 80 3.90 -1.35 -2.10
CA PHE A 80 3.81 -1.37 -0.65
C PHE A 80 3.53 0.00 -0.06
N PHE A 81 2.75 0.03 1.03
CA PHE A 81 2.42 1.26 1.74
C PHE A 81 2.60 1.16 3.26
N ASN A 82 2.64 -0.02 3.88
CA ASN A 82 2.92 -0.17 5.31
C ASN A 82 3.93 -1.28 5.59
N VAL A 83 4.67 -1.10 6.70
CA VAL A 83 5.33 -2.19 7.44
C VAL A 83 4.74 -2.15 8.86
N PHE A 84 4.33 -3.30 9.36
CA PHE A 84 3.84 -3.50 10.72
C PHE A 84 4.82 -4.39 11.47
N ASP A 85 5.35 -3.88 12.58
CA ASP A 85 6.15 -4.62 13.54
C ASP A 85 5.18 -5.37 14.45
N ILE A 86 5.11 -6.70 14.27
CA ILE A 86 4.14 -7.56 14.96
C ILE A 86 4.46 -7.62 16.45
N ASP A 87 5.75 -7.68 16.80
CA ASP A 87 6.20 -7.80 18.19
C ASP A 87 5.90 -6.52 18.99
N LYS A 88 6.07 -5.36 18.38
CA LYS A 88 5.75 -4.06 18.99
C LYS A 88 4.31 -3.61 18.78
N TYR A 89 3.54 -4.38 18.01
CA TYR A 89 2.16 -4.07 17.65
C TYR A 89 1.99 -2.65 17.10
N THR A 90 2.88 -2.23 16.20
CA THR A 90 2.89 -0.86 15.67
C THR A 90 3.33 -0.79 14.22
N PHE A 91 2.82 0.21 13.49
CA PHE A 91 3.31 0.52 12.16
C PHE A 91 4.62 1.29 12.24
N LEU A 92 5.51 1.03 11.28
CA LEU A 92 6.70 1.87 11.11
C LEU A 92 6.29 3.24 10.57
N GLY A 93 6.96 4.29 11.08
CA GLY A 93 6.89 5.63 10.51
C GLY A 93 7.48 5.68 9.09
N PHE A 94 7.32 6.82 8.43
CA PHE A 94 7.67 7.00 7.01
C PHE A 94 9.12 6.68 6.69
N ILE A 95 10.08 7.19 7.46
CA ILE A 95 11.51 6.97 7.21
C ILE A 95 11.90 5.50 7.37
N PRO A 96 11.64 4.82 8.52
CA PRO A 96 11.95 3.40 8.64
C PRO A 96 11.20 2.52 7.63
N PHE A 97 9.97 2.89 7.25
CA PHE A 97 9.24 2.21 6.17
C PHE A 97 10.00 2.30 4.83
N GLN A 98 10.39 3.50 4.41
CA GLN A 98 11.12 3.71 3.15
C GLN A 98 12.48 2.98 3.16
N GLU A 99 13.21 3.04 4.27
CA GLU A 99 14.48 2.33 4.44
C GLU A 99 14.29 0.81 4.34
N THR A 100 13.24 0.27 4.97
CA THR A 100 12.89 -1.16 4.89
C THR A 100 12.58 -1.56 3.45
N MET A 101 11.71 -0.82 2.74
CA MET A 101 11.36 -1.13 1.35
C MET A 101 12.57 -1.06 0.42
N LYS A 102 13.45 -0.07 0.64
CA LYS A 102 14.72 0.06 -0.10
C LYS A 102 15.66 -1.13 0.19
N LYS A 103 15.82 -1.52 1.46
CA LYS A 103 16.64 -2.68 1.87
C LYS A 103 16.14 -3.96 1.21
N LEU A 104 14.82 -4.14 1.13
CA LEU A 104 14.20 -5.33 0.51
C LEU A 104 14.13 -5.26 -1.02
N GLY A 105 14.45 -4.11 -1.63
CA GLY A 105 14.28 -3.90 -3.07
C GLY A 105 12.83 -4.06 -3.51
N LEU A 106 11.89 -3.50 -2.74
CA LEU A 106 10.45 -3.56 -3.00
C LEU A 106 9.90 -2.18 -3.37
N GLN A 107 8.97 -2.16 -4.33
CA GLN A 107 8.35 -0.93 -4.80
C GLN A 107 7.28 -0.43 -3.83
N THR A 108 7.20 0.88 -3.63
CA THR A 108 6.15 1.49 -2.84
C THR A 108 5.07 2.10 -3.71
N VAL A 109 3.92 2.41 -3.11
CA VAL A 109 2.98 3.36 -3.70
C VAL A 109 3.69 4.69 -4.00
N PRO A 110 3.29 5.42 -5.06
CA PRO A 110 3.89 6.72 -5.36
C PRO A 110 3.82 7.70 -4.18
N ILE A 111 4.95 8.29 -3.84
CA ILE A 111 5.02 9.41 -2.89
C ILE A 111 4.60 10.68 -3.63
N VAL A 112 3.52 11.30 -3.17
CA VAL A 112 2.97 12.52 -3.78
C VAL A 112 3.64 13.75 -3.20
N GLU A 113 3.83 13.77 -1.87
CA GLU A 113 4.39 14.89 -1.12
C GLU A 113 4.80 14.39 0.27
N THR A 114 5.82 15.01 0.86
CA THR A 114 6.35 14.66 2.20
C THR A 114 6.32 15.82 3.18
N ASP A 115 6.31 17.05 2.70
CA ASP A 115 6.29 18.31 3.45
C ASP A 115 4.90 18.95 3.49
N PHE A 116 3.85 18.11 3.49
CA PHE A 116 2.47 18.55 3.51
C PHE A 116 2.02 18.99 4.91
N LEU A 117 1.66 20.27 5.06
CA LEU A 117 0.99 20.78 6.24
C LEU A 117 -0.52 20.53 6.14
N LEU A 118 -1.06 19.72 7.04
CA LEU A 118 -2.48 19.38 7.06
C LEU A 118 -3.32 20.62 7.38
N SER A 119 -4.22 20.97 6.46
CA SER A 119 -5.28 21.96 6.70
C SER A 119 -6.56 21.28 7.16
N ASN A 120 -7.41 22.04 7.87
CA ASN A 120 -8.75 21.58 8.29
C ASN A 120 -9.83 21.82 7.21
N GLU A 121 -9.45 22.32 6.02
CA GLU A 121 -10.38 22.52 4.91
C GLU A 121 -10.53 21.24 4.09
N ILE A 122 -11.67 20.57 4.24
CA ILE A 122 -12.00 19.35 3.50
C ILE A 122 -11.94 19.60 1.98
N GLN A 123 -12.43 20.74 1.51
CA GLN A 123 -12.39 21.09 0.08
C GLN A 123 -10.97 21.16 -0.47
N ALA A 124 -10.02 21.73 0.29
CA ALA A 124 -8.62 21.75 -0.13
C ALA A 124 -8.04 20.33 -0.26
N LEU A 125 -8.42 19.41 0.62
CA LEU A 125 -8.00 18.00 0.55
C LEU A 125 -8.61 17.26 -0.65
N VAL A 126 -9.87 17.56 -0.97
CA VAL A 126 -10.56 17.01 -2.16
C VAL A 126 -9.94 17.58 -3.45
N GLU A 127 -9.70 18.88 -3.54
CA GLU A 127 -9.00 19.45 -4.71
C GLU A 127 -7.60 18.86 -4.85
N LYS A 128 -6.89 18.64 -3.73
CA LYS A 128 -5.59 17.98 -3.75
C LYS A 128 -5.69 16.55 -4.30
N SER A 129 -6.78 15.81 -4.10
CA SER A 129 -6.91 14.45 -4.62
C SER A 129 -7.08 14.41 -6.15
N LYS A 130 -7.58 15.49 -6.78
CA LYS A 130 -7.82 15.62 -8.23
C LYS A 130 -6.54 15.76 -9.04
N ALA A 131 -5.90 14.63 -9.34
CA ALA A 131 -4.76 14.60 -10.26
C ALA A 131 -4.76 13.31 -11.09
N LYS A 132 -3.97 13.30 -12.16
CA LYS A 132 -3.67 12.07 -12.90
C LYS A 132 -2.77 11.15 -12.08
N SER A 133 -2.85 9.86 -12.34
CA SER A 133 -2.00 8.86 -11.69
C SER A 133 -0.53 9.07 -12.06
N VAL A 134 0.37 8.89 -11.09
CA VAL A 134 1.82 8.87 -11.32
C VAL A 134 2.23 7.65 -12.15
N LEU A 135 1.51 6.52 -12.02
CA LEU A 135 1.79 5.30 -12.78
C LEU A 135 1.25 5.35 -14.21
N ASN A 136 0.17 6.10 -14.45
CA ASN A 136 -0.39 6.28 -15.79
C ASN A 136 -1.02 7.68 -15.92
N PRO A 137 -0.38 8.64 -16.62
CA PRO A 137 -0.85 10.02 -16.69
C PRO A 137 -2.16 10.19 -17.49
N ASN A 138 -2.64 9.15 -18.17
CA ASN A 138 -3.88 9.19 -18.94
C ASN A 138 -5.14 8.93 -18.09
N VAL A 139 -4.98 8.44 -16.86
CA VAL A 139 -6.09 8.11 -15.96
C VAL A 139 -6.06 9.01 -14.73
N TRP A 140 -7.25 9.30 -14.18
CA TRP A 140 -7.34 9.89 -12.85
C TRP A 140 -6.79 8.91 -11.82
N ARG A 141 -6.05 9.40 -10.82
CA ARG A 141 -5.79 8.59 -9.63
C ARG A 141 -7.07 8.47 -8.81
N GLU A 142 -7.24 7.35 -8.11
CA GLU A 142 -8.39 7.15 -7.22
C GLU A 142 -8.44 8.21 -6.12
N GLY A 143 -7.26 8.60 -5.62
CA GLY A 143 -7.14 9.68 -4.65
C GLY A 143 -5.76 9.72 -4.01
N ILE A 144 -5.74 10.21 -2.78
CA ILE A 144 -4.54 10.28 -1.94
C ILE A 144 -4.81 9.66 -0.58
N VAL A 145 -3.77 9.06 -0.02
CA VAL A 145 -3.71 8.66 1.39
C VAL A 145 -2.81 9.63 2.13
N ILE A 146 -3.32 10.20 3.22
CA ILE A 146 -2.65 11.16 4.08
C ILE A 146 -2.44 10.50 5.44
N ARG A 147 -1.21 10.53 5.94
CA ARG A 147 -0.80 9.99 7.23
C ARG A 147 0.39 10.77 7.77
N THR A 148 0.63 10.67 9.06
CA THR A 148 1.77 11.32 9.71
C THR A 148 3.11 10.68 9.30
N LEU A 149 4.18 11.49 9.25
CA LEU A 149 5.54 10.97 8.97
C LEU A 149 6.05 10.11 10.12
N ILE A 150 5.75 10.51 11.35
CA ILE A 150 6.00 9.74 12.57
C ILE A 150 4.67 9.08 12.92
N GLU A 151 4.67 7.75 13.11
CA GLU A 151 3.44 7.00 13.43
C GLU A 151 2.78 7.60 14.67
N LYS A 152 1.48 7.90 14.55
CA LYS A 152 0.70 8.54 15.60
C LYS A 152 -0.64 7.84 15.74
N GLN A 153 -1.02 7.60 16.99
CA GLN A 153 -2.36 7.16 17.36
C GLN A 153 -3.06 8.30 18.10
N ASP A 154 -4.35 8.42 17.81
CA ASP A 154 -5.30 9.24 18.53
C ASP A 154 -6.19 8.31 19.37
N THR A 155 -6.61 8.78 20.54
CA THR A 155 -7.40 7.98 21.48
C THR A 155 -8.81 7.67 20.98
N GLU A 156 -9.38 8.52 20.11
CA GLU A 156 -10.73 8.35 19.57
C GLU A 156 -10.69 7.80 18.14
N LEU A 157 -9.78 8.29 17.31
CA LEU A 157 -9.71 7.96 15.88
C LEU A 157 -8.81 6.75 15.58
N GLY A 158 -8.03 6.30 16.55
CA GLY A 158 -7.00 5.28 16.33
C GLY A 158 -5.84 5.83 15.50
N ARG A 159 -5.35 5.05 14.53
CA ARG A 159 -4.23 5.46 13.67
C ARG A 159 -4.59 6.74 12.88
N VAL A 160 -3.75 7.77 12.95
CA VAL A 160 -3.94 9.02 12.20
C VAL A 160 -3.55 8.80 10.72
N SER A 161 -4.48 8.22 9.97
CA SER A 161 -4.35 7.92 8.55
C SER A 161 -5.73 7.92 7.89
N PHE A 162 -5.90 8.71 6.83
CA PHE A 162 -7.17 8.82 6.10
C PHE A 162 -6.94 9.01 4.60
N LYS A 163 -8.03 8.93 3.83
CA LYS A 163 -8.01 9.07 2.38
C LYS A 163 -8.89 10.21 1.93
N ALA A 164 -8.43 10.94 0.91
CA ALA A 164 -9.27 11.85 0.13
C ALA A 164 -9.42 11.27 -1.28
N ILE A 165 -10.66 10.95 -1.64
CA ILE A 165 -10.99 10.34 -2.95
C ILE A 165 -11.16 11.45 -3.99
N ASN A 166 -10.74 11.18 -5.22
CA ASN A 166 -10.86 12.06 -6.36
C ASN A 166 -12.27 11.94 -6.98
N PRO A 167 -13.11 12.99 -6.95
CA PRO A 167 -14.43 12.94 -7.56
C PRO A 167 -14.41 12.66 -9.06
N GLU A 168 -13.40 13.15 -9.78
CA GLU A 168 -13.24 12.89 -11.23
C GLU A 168 -12.95 11.42 -11.54
N PHE A 169 -12.39 10.70 -10.56
CA PHE A 169 -12.22 9.26 -10.66
C PHE A 169 -13.58 8.57 -10.50
N LEU A 170 -14.33 8.91 -9.45
CA LEU A 170 -15.65 8.31 -9.18
C LEU A 170 -16.60 8.52 -10.37
N LEU A 171 -16.70 9.74 -10.90
CA LEU A 171 -17.59 10.03 -12.04
C LEU A 171 -17.22 9.27 -13.33
N LYS A 172 -15.97 8.83 -13.47
CA LYS A 172 -15.49 8.16 -14.69
C LYS A 172 -15.54 6.64 -14.59
N TYR A 173 -15.36 6.08 -13.39
CA TYR A 173 -15.18 4.66 -13.17
C TYR A 173 -16.24 4.04 -12.23
N GLU A 174 -17.32 4.78 -11.94
CA GLU A 174 -18.59 4.22 -11.44
C GLU A 174 -19.25 3.28 -12.47
#